data_AF-A0AAI8CLL3-F1
#
_entry.id   AF-A0AAI8CLL3-F1
#
_cell.length_a   1.000
_cell.length_b   1.000
_cell.length_c   1.000
_cell.angle_alpha   90.00
_cell.angle_beta   90.00
_cell.angle_gamma   90.00
#
_symmetry.space_group_name_H-M   'P 1'
#
loop_
_entity.id
_entity.type
_entity.pdbx_description
1 polymer ?
#
loop_
_entity_poly.entity_id
_entity_poly.type
_entity_poly.pdbx_seq_one_letter_code
_entity_poly.pdbx_strand_id
1 'polypeptide(L)' 'MPMYRYVCENCGNEEVHMHGINESPAVVCSSCGGRMTKAIGRVGIVFKGSGFYITDSRNSGKAKTESE' A
#
# COMPACT_ATOMS: atom_id res chain seq x y z
N MET A 1 4.20 14.62 -12.62
CA MET A 1 5.37 13.91 -12.04
C MET A 1 4.89 13.23 -10.77
N PRO A 2 4.98 11.89 -10.66
CA PRO A 2 4.47 11.17 -9.50
C PRO A 2 5.32 11.45 -8.25
N MET A 3 4.68 11.39 -7.08
CA MET A 3 5.36 11.43 -5.78
C MET A 3 5.38 10.03 -5.20
N TYR A 4 6.53 9.62 -4.69
CA TYR A 4 6.72 8.32 -4.07
C TYR A 4 7.20 8.49 -2.65
N ARG A 5 6.62 7.69 -1.75
CA ARG A 5 7.02 7.64 -0.35
C ARG A 5 8.15 6.64 -0.18
N TYR A 6 9.15 7.02 0.59
CA TYR A 6 10.29 6.19 0.96
C TYR A 6 10.39 6.08 2.48
N VAL A 7 10.81 4.92 2.97
CA VAL A 7 11.01 4.62 4.39
C VAL A 7 12.45 4.17 4.58
N CYS A 8 13.13 4.76 5.57
CA CYS A 8 14.49 4.35 5.91
C CYS A 8 14.47 3.03 6.69
N GLU A 9 15.31 2.08 6.27
CA GLU A 9 15.43 0.77 6.96
C GLU A 9 16.11 0.86 8.32
N ASN A 10 16.91 1.90 8.55
CA ASN A 10 17.75 2.02 9.75
C ASN A 10 17.08 2.81 10.89
N CYS A 11 16.39 3.91 10.56
CA CYS A 11 15.74 4.76 11.57
C CYS A 11 14.21 4.84 11.43
N GLY A 12 13.62 4.29 10.36
CA GLY A 12 12.17 4.31 10.15
C GLY A 12 11.60 5.64 9.66
N ASN A 13 12.43 6.66 9.37
CA ASN A 13 11.94 7.94 8.88
C ASN A 13 11.29 7.80 7.50
N GLU A 14 10.18 8.52 7.31
CA GLU A 14 9.46 8.59 6.04
C GLU A 14 9.76 9.91 5.31
N GLU A 15 10.09 9.83 4.02
CA GLU A 15 10.30 11.00 3.16
C GLU A 15 9.53 10.82 1.84
N VAL A 16 9.17 11.93 1.19
CA VAL A 16 8.43 11.94 -0.08
C VAL A 16 9.28 12.58 -1.16
N HIS A 17 9.51 11.85 -2.25
CA HIS A 17 10.30 12.31 -3.40
C HIS A 17 9.45 12.38 -4.67
N MET A 18 9.69 13.40 -5.50
CA MET A 18 9.08 13.52 -6.82
C MET A 18 10.09 13.08 -7.88
N HIS A 19 9.76 12.06 -8.67
CA HIS A 19 10.61 11.63 -9.78
C HIS A 19 9.79 10.94 -10.86
N GLY A 20 10.37 10.74 -12.05
CA GLY A 20 9.71 10.04 -13.15
C GLY A 20 9.47 8.56 -12.84
N ILE A 21 8.48 7.94 -13.50
CA ILE A 21 8.22 6.50 -13.36
C ILE A 21 9.37 5.63 -13.90
N ASN A 22 10.06 6.12 -14.94
CA ASN A 22 11.24 5.47 -15.54
C ASN A 22 12.55 5.90 -14.88
N GLU A 23 12.47 6.69 -13.81
CA GLU A 23 13.62 7.21 -13.10
C GLU A 23 13.86 6.37 -11.84
N SER A 24 15.10 5.91 -11.65
CA SER A 24 15.52 5.12 -10.48
C SER A 24 16.49 5.92 -9.61
N PRO A 25 16.03 6.95 -8.87
CA PRO A 25 16.92 7.75 -8.03
C PRO A 25 17.42 6.92 -6.84
N ALA A 26 18.69 7.08 -6.49
CA ALA A 26 19.24 6.55 -5.25
C ALA A 26 18.78 7.45 -4.08
N VAL A 27 17.78 6.99 -3.34
CA VAL A 27 17.21 7.72 -2.19
C VAL A 27 17.95 7.34 -0.91
N VAL A 28 18.49 8.34 -0.22
CA VAL A 28 19.27 8.22 1.02
C VAL A 28 18.60 9.04 2.11
N CYS A 29 18.53 8.50 3.33
CA CYS A 29 17.88 9.17 4.44
C CYS A 29 18.66 10.40 4.89
N SER A 30 17.98 11.55 4.95
CA SER A 30 18.56 12.83 5.39
C SER A 30 19.02 12.81 6.86
N SER A 31 18.45 11.92 7.68
CA SER A 31 18.70 11.89 9.13
C SER A 31 19.85 10.96 9.54
N CYS A 32 20.06 9.86 8.83
CA CYS A 32 21.06 8.85 9.22
C CYS A 32 21.97 8.37 8.08
N GLY A 33 21.75 8.82 6.83
CA GLY A 33 22.52 8.36 5.68
C GLY A 33 22.23 6.92 5.24
N GLY A 34 21.25 6.26 5.85
CA GLY A 34 20.84 4.90 5.51
C GLY A 34 20.12 4.79 4.18
N ARG A 35 20.09 3.58 3.62
CA ARG A 35 19.30 3.27 2.42
C ARG A 35 17.81 3.39 2.72
N MET A 36 17.05 3.94 1.77
CA MET A 36 15.59 4.01 1.85
C MET A 36 14.93 3.11 0.81
N THR A 37 13.81 2.51 1.18
CA THR A 37 12.99 1.68 0.30
C THR A 37 11.65 2.33 0.02
N LYS A 38 11.11 2.12 -1.17
CA LYS A 38 9.84 2.70 -1.58
C LYS A 38 8.69 2.04 -0.81
N ALA A 39 7.94 2.83 -0.04
CA ALA A 39 6.75 2.36 0.64
C ALA A 39 5.61 2.15 -0.36
N ILE A 40 5.13 0.91 -0.44
CA ILE A 40 3.94 0.53 -1.19
C ILE A 40 2.78 0.47 -0.20
N GLY A 41 1.82 1.38 -0.36
CA GLY A 41 0.61 1.39 0.45
C GLY A 41 -0.25 0.14 0.23
N ARG A 42 -0.96 -0.30 1.26
CA ARG A 42 -1.99 -1.33 1.12
C ARG A 42 -3.19 -0.73 0.40
N VAL A 43 -3.38 -1.07 -0.87
CA VAL A 43 -4.54 -0.64 -1.65
C VAL A 43 -5.59 -1.75 -1.62
N GLY A 44 -6.82 -1.42 -1.22
CA GLY A 44 -7.95 -2.34 -1.31
C GLY A 44 -8.33 -2.56 -2.77
N ILE A 45 -8.19 -3.77 -3.27
CA ILE A 45 -8.64 -4.14 -4.62
C ILE A 45 -10.06 -4.71 -4.54
N VAL A 46 -10.95 -4.24 -5.41
CA VAL A 46 -12.32 -4.74 -5.54
C VAL A 46 -12.52 -5.26 -6.95
N PHE A 47 -12.74 -6.56 -7.08
CA PHE A 47 -13.07 -7.18 -8.36
C PHE A 47 -14.58 -7.08 -8.61
N LYS A 48 -14.99 -6.40 -9.68
CA LYS A 48 -16.38 -6.35 -10.13
C LYS A 48 -16.52 -7.18 -11.40
N GLY A 49 -17.15 -8.36 -11.30
CA GLY A 49 -17.44 -9.24 -12.43
C GLY A 49 -18.06 -10.55 -11.95
N SER A 50 -19.02 -11.10 -12.71
CA SER A 50 -19.78 -12.31 -12.36
C SER A 50 -18.99 -13.63 -12.46
N GLY A 51 -17.65 -13.58 -12.50
CA GLY A 51 -16.76 -14.73 -12.69
C GLY A 51 -15.50 -14.73 -11.83
N PHE A 52 -15.38 -13.81 -10.86
CA PHE A 52 -14.28 -13.82 -9.89
C PHE A 52 -14.74 -14.53 -8.61
N TYR A 53 -14.27 -15.75 -8.39
CA TYR A 53 -14.57 -16.52 -7.17
C TYR A 53 -13.84 -15.86 -5.99
N ILE A 54 -14.60 -15.30 -5.06
CA ILE A 54 -14.06 -14.66 -3.85
C ILE A 54 -13.66 -15.79 -2.87
N THR A 55 -12.39 -16.17 -2.87
CA THR A 55 -11.89 -17.27 -2.00
C THR A 55 -11.72 -16.88 -0.53
N ASP A 56 -11.63 -15.59 -0.18
CA ASP A 56 -11.34 -15.14 1.20
C ASP A 56 -12.43 -14.23 1.79
N SER A 57 -13.69 -14.51 1.48
CA SER A 57 -14.85 -13.78 1.99
C SER A 57 -14.96 -13.89 3.53
N ARG A 58 -14.46 -12.93 4.31
CA ARG A 58 -14.96 -12.74 5.69
C ARG A 58 -16.33 -12.10 5.64
N ASN A 59 -17.35 -12.94 5.47
CA ASN A 59 -18.76 -12.59 5.64
C ASN A 59 -19.00 -12.18 7.10
N SER A 60 -19.01 -10.88 7.38
CA SER A 60 -19.49 -10.34 8.65
C SER A 60 -20.83 -9.65 8.43
N GLY A 61 -21.88 -10.30 8.93
CA GLY A 61 -23.12 -9.64 9.34
C GLY A 61 -24.19 -9.48 8.28
N LYS A 62 -25.01 -10.54 8.11
CA LYS A 62 -26.48 -10.40 8.15
C LYS A 62 -27.08 -11.66 8.78
N ALA A 63 -27.09 -11.70 10.11
CA ALA A 63 -28.09 -12.49 10.82
C ALA A 63 -29.43 -11.81 10.53
N LYS A 64 -30.20 -12.35 9.58
CA LYS A 64 -31.63 -12.09 9.50
C LYS A 64 -32.28 -12.91 10.61
N THR A 65 -32.74 -12.22 11.64
CA THR A 65 -33.74 -12.75 12.57
C THR A 65 -35.09 -12.70 11.87
N GLU A 66 -35.63 -13.87 11.57
CA GLU A 66 -37.05 -14.09 11.26
C GLU A 66 -37.53 -15.16 12.25
N SER A 67 -38.47 -14.80 13.11
CA SER A 67 -39.24 -15.73 13.95
C SER A 67 -40.62 -15.11 14.16
N GLU A 68 -41.62 -15.87 13.70
CA GLU A 68 -43.07 -15.88 13.99
C GLU A 68 -43.85 -14.57 14.18
#